data_AF-A0A944BIZ5-F1
#
_entry.id   AF-A0A944BIZ5-F1
#
_cell.length_a   1.000
_cell.length_b   1.000
_cell.length_c   1.000
_cell.angle_alpha   90.00
_cell.angle_beta   90.00
_cell.angle_gamma   90.00
#
_symmetry.space_group_name_H-M   'P 1'
#
loop_
_entity.id
_entity.type
_entity.pdbx_description
1 polymer ?
#
loop_
_entity_poly.entity_id
_entity_poly.type
_entity_poly.pdbx_seq_one_letter_code
_entity_poly.pdbx_strand_id
1 'polypeptide(L)'
;MNNQLINRLDGLSARFEEVSTLITDPSVIADMKRFVKLNKEYSDLEKILSKKKEYETILKNIEEAKEILISNSDADLREMAREELDELEPKVAPLEEEIKILLIPA
;
A
#
# COMPACT_ATOMS: atom_id res chain seq x y z
N MET A 1 -15.62 -4.11 1.04
CA MET A 1 -15.31 -3.51 -0.27
C MET A 1 -14.36 -4.42 -1.04
N ASN A 2 -14.64 -4.75 -2.30
CA ASN A 2 -13.71 -5.51 -3.15
C ASN A 2 -12.88 -4.54 -3.97
N ASN A 3 -11.68 -4.20 -3.51
CA ASN A 3 -10.76 -3.37 -4.27
C ASN A 3 -9.83 -4.29 -5.08
N GLN A 4 -10.02 -4.34 -6.40
CA GLN A 4 -9.24 -5.18 -7.32
C GLN A 4 -7.73 -4.88 -7.24
N LEU A 5 -7.35 -3.64 -6.93
CA LEU A 5 -5.95 -3.26 -6.76
C LEU A 5 -5.35 -3.88 -5.49
N ILE A 6 -6.06 -3.83 -4.36
CA ILE A 6 -5.63 -4.45 -3.09
C ILE A 6 -5.45 -5.96 -3.25
N ASN A 7 -6.43 -6.64 -3.86
CA ASN A 7 -6.35 -8.09 -4.11
C ASN A 7 -5.11 -8.47 -4.95
N ARG A 8 -4.73 -7.62 -5.92
CA ARG A 8 -3.52 -7.83 -6.72
C ARG A 8 -2.24 -7.64 -5.91
N LEU A 9 -2.25 -6.72 -4.95
CA LEU A 9 -1.13 -6.43 -4.06
C LEU A 9 -0.96 -7.48 -2.95
N ASP A 10 -2.04 -8.14 -2.52
CA ASP A 10 -1.99 -9.24 -1.55
C ASP A 10 -1.10 -10.39 -2.03
N GLY A 11 -1.13 -10.72 -3.33
CA GLY A 11 -0.25 -11.72 -3.92
C GLY A 11 1.25 -11.37 -3.82
N LEU A 12 1.59 -10.08 -3.71
CA LEU A 12 2.98 -9.63 -3.58
C LEU A 12 3.48 -9.70 -2.14
N SER A 13 2.61 -9.65 -1.14
CA SER A 13 2.99 -9.78 0.27
C SER A 13 3.63 -11.14 0.56
N ALA A 14 3.05 -12.23 0.06
CA ALA A 14 3.63 -13.57 0.20
C ALA A 14 5.02 -13.67 -0.45
N ARG A 15 5.19 -13.06 -1.63
CA ARG A 15 6.47 -13.03 -2.32
C ARG A 15 7.51 -12.20 -1.56
N PHE A 16 7.11 -11.08 -0.98
CA PHE A 16 8.00 -10.24 -0.17
C PHE A 16 8.52 -10.98 1.06
N GLU A 17 7.66 -11.71 1.78
CA GLU A 17 8.08 -12.52 2.93
C GLU A 17 9.07 -13.62 2.52
N GLU A 18 8.81 -14.28 1.40
CA GLU A 18 9.72 -15.29 0.83
C GLU A 18 11.08 -14.68 0.51
N VAL A 19 11.11 -13.57 -0.25
CA VAL A 19 12.34 -12.89 -0.65
C VAL A 19 13.08 -12.35 0.58
N SER A 20 12.36 -11.78 1.55
CA SER A 20 12.94 -11.31 2.83
C SER A 20 13.64 -12.43 3.59
N THR A 21 13.14 -13.66 3.51
CA THR A 21 13.78 -14.82 4.10
C THR A 21 15.01 -15.23 3.28
N LEU A 22 14.87 -15.31 1.95
CA LEU A 22 15.93 -15.74 1.05
C LEU A 22 17.17 -14.82 1.09
N ILE A 23 17.00 -13.51 1.23
CA ILE A 23 18.15 -12.58 1.30
C ILE A 23 18.97 -12.74 2.59
N THR A 24 18.43 -13.40 3.61
CA THR A 24 19.14 -13.71 4.86
C THR A 24 19.82 -15.09 4.84
N ASP A 25 19.56 -15.92 3.83
CA ASP A 25 20.11 -17.26 3.70
C ASP A 25 21.62 -17.21 3.36
N PRO A 26 22.52 -17.81 4.16
CA PRO A 26 23.95 -17.84 3.88
C PRO A 26 24.31 -18.43 2.51
N SER A 27 23.53 -19.39 2.00
CA SER A 27 23.73 -19.99 0.68
C SER A 27 23.41 -19.02 -0.46
N VAL A 28 22.45 -18.10 -0.24
CA VAL A 28 22.13 -17.02 -1.17
C VAL A 28 23.19 -15.93 -1.09
N ILE A 29 23.61 -15.55 0.12
CA ILE A 29 24.65 -14.53 0.34
C ILE A 29 25.98 -14.95 -0.30
N ALA A 30 26.31 -16.25 -0.26
CA ALA A 30 27.49 -16.81 -0.92
C ALA A 30 27.42 -16.72 -2.46
N ASP A 31 26.22 -16.71 -3.05
CA ASP A 31 26.02 -16.47 -4.48
C ASP A 31 25.69 -14.99 -4.74
N MET A 32 26.74 -14.20 -4.97
CA MET A 32 26.62 -12.75 -5.17
C MET A 32 25.64 -12.36 -6.30
N LYS A 33 25.54 -13.17 -7.37
CA LYS A 33 24.60 -12.88 -8.48
C LYS A 33 23.15 -13.05 -8.03
N ARG A 34 22.86 -14.15 -7.33
CA ARG A 34 21.54 -14.42 -6.78
C ARG A 34 21.16 -13.42 -5.70
N PHE A 35 22.10 -13.07 -4.82
CA PHE A 35 21.93 -12.08 -3.77
C PHE A 35 21.55 -10.70 -4.33
N VAL A 36 22.26 -10.20 -5.33
CA VAL A 36 21.94 -8.90 -5.97
C VAL A 36 20.55 -8.92 -6.59
N LYS A 37 20.18 -10.00 -7.28
CA LYS A 37 18.85 -10.13 -7.91
C LYS A 37 17.74 -10.10 -6.86
N LEU A 38 17.88 -10.86 -5.77
CA LEU A 38 16.88 -10.94 -4.71
C LEU A 38 16.79 -9.63 -3.91
N ASN A 39 17.90 -8.92 -3.67
CA ASN A 39 17.85 -7.61 -3.03
C ASN A 39 17.15 -6.56 -3.88
N LYS A 40 17.34 -6.59 -5.20
CA LYS A 40 16.59 -5.71 -6.10
C LYS A 40 15.09 -6.01 -6.01
N GLU A 41 14.72 -7.28 -6.12
CA GLU A 41 13.33 -7.72 -5.98
C GLU A 41 12.73 -7.34 -4.63
N TYR A 42 13.49 -7.50 -3.53
CA TYR A 42 13.09 -7.08 -2.19
C TYR A 42 12.77 -5.58 -2.15
N SER A 43 13.67 -4.73 -2.65
CA SER A 43 13.49 -3.27 -2.64
C SER A 43 12.30 -2.84 -3.50
N ASP A 44 12.09 -3.49 -4.64
CA ASP A 44 10.96 -3.18 -5.51
C ASP A 44 9.62 -3.58 -4.85
N LEU A 45 9.56 -4.76 -4.23
CA LEU A 45 8.39 -5.22 -3.48
C LEU A 45 8.12 -4.37 -2.23
N GLU A 46 9.16 -3.96 -1.50
CA GLU A 46 9.05 -3.09 -0.32
C GLU A 46 8.36 -1.76 -0.69
N LYS A 47 8.78 -1.12 -1.79
CA LYS A 47 8.17 0.11 -2.28
C LYS A 47 6.69 -0.08 -2.62
N ILE A 48 6.36 -1.16 -3.32
CA ILE A 48 4.98 -1.49 -3.70
C ILE A 48 4.11 -1.69 -2.45
N LEU A 49 4.59 -2.47 -1.49
CA LEU A 49 3.84 -2.76 -0.26
C LEU A 49 3.73 -1.55 0.68
N SER A 50 4.73 -0.68 0.69
CA SER A 50 4.64 0.61 1.39
C SER A 50 3.52 1.47 0.81
N LYS A 51 3.44 1.58 -0.52
CA LYS A 51 2.37 2.32 -1.21
C LYS A 51 1.01 1.68 -1.05
N LYS A 52 0.92 0.34 -1.05
CA LYS A 52 -0.30 -0.40 -0.69
C LYS A 52 -0.82 0.02 0.68
N LYS A 53 0.05 0.03 1.69
CA LYS A 53 -0.33 0.35 3.08
C LYS A 53 -0.81 1.79 3.20
N GLU A 54 -0.14 2.73 2.52
CA GLU A 54 -0.58 4.13 2.42
C GLU A 54 -1.99 4.21 1.84
N TYR A 55 -2.25 3.48 0.76
CA TYR A 55 -3.54 3.45 0.07
C TYR A 55 -4.66 2.87 0.94
N GLU A 56 -4.41 1.73 1.60
CA GLU A 56 -5.37 1.13 2.55
C GLU A 56 -5.71 2.08 3.69
N THR A 57 -4.70 2.80 4.21
CA THR A 57 -4.90 3.77 5.28
C THR A 57 -5.78 4.94 4.82
N ILE A 58 -5.51 5.51 3.65
CA ILE A 58 -6.32 6.60 3.09
C ILE A 58 -7.77 6.15 2.86
N LEU A 59 -7.98 4.97 2.26
CA LEU A 59 -9.33 4.44 2.04
C LEU A 59 -10.08 4.23 3.35
N LYS A 60 -9.41 3.69 4.36
CA LYS A 60 -9.99 3.47 5.68
C LYS A 60 -10.39 4.81 6.34
N ASN A 61 -9.50 5.80 6.34
CA ASN A 61 -9.80 7.11 6.90
C ASN A 61 -10.97 7.80 6.16
N ILE A 62 -11.04 7.66 4.84
CA ILE A 62 -12.18 8.15 4.05
C ILE A 62 -13.49 7.46 4.46
N GLU A 63 -13.45 6.13 4.69
CA GLU A 63 -14.62 5.38 5.15
C GLU A 63 -15.05 5.85 6.55
N GLU A 64 -14.12 5.97 7.49
CA GLU A 64 -14.37 6.47 8.86
C GLU A 64 -14.95 7.89 8.86
N ALA A 65 -14.37 8.80 8.07
CA ALA A 65 -14.89 10.17 7.94
C ALA A 65 -16.30 10.20 7.34
N LYS A 66 -16.59 9.36 6.33
CA LYS A 66 -17.94 9.20 5.77
C LYS A 66 -18.92 8.67 6.80
N GLU A 67 -18.51 7.70 7.63
CA GLU A 67 -19.35 7.18 8.71
C GLU A 67 -19.68 8.25 9.74
N ILE A 68 -18.72 9.10 10.13
CA ILE A 68 -18.97 10.23 11.03
C ILE A 68 -20.02 11.17 10.44
N LEU A 69 -19.94 11.49 9.14
CA LEU A 69 -20.90 12.39 8.50
C LEU A 69 -22.34 11.86 8.45
N ILE A 70 -22.50 10.53 8.45
CA ILE A 70 -23.78 9.84 8.39
C ILE A 70 -24.35 9.59 9.79
N SER A 71 -23.50 9.17 10.73
CA SER A 71 -23.92 8.65 12.04
C SER A 71 -23.85 9.67 13.17
N ASN A 72 -23.15 10.80 12.97
CA ASN A 72 -22.97 11.83 13.98
C ASN A 72 -23.82 13.08 13.65
N SER A 73 -24.37 13.73 14.67
CA SER A 73 -25.14 14.98 14.55
C SER A 73 -24.41 16.21 15.08
N ASP A 74 -23.28 16.03 15.75
CA ASP A 74 -22.41 17.11 16.23
C ASP A 74 -21.82 17.87 15.03
N ALA A 75 -22.02 19.19 15.00
CA ALA A 75 -21.64 20.02 13.87
C ALA A 75 -20.12 20.14 13.71
N ASP A 76 -19.39 20.24 14.82
CA ASP A 76 -17.94 20.41 14.83
C ASP A 76 -17.26 19.13 14.33
N LEU A 77 -17.70 17.97 14.83
CA LEU A 77 -17.17 16.67 14.37
C LEU A 77 -17.47 16.41 12.89
N ARG A 78 -18.62 16.86 12.40
CA ARG A 78 -18.95 16.74 10.97
C ARG A 78 -18.17 17.72 10.10
N GLU A 79 -17.82 18.89 10.60
CA GLU A 79 -16.95 19.81 9.88
C GLU A 79 -15.54 19.22 9.73
N MET A 80 -14.98 18.71 10.84
CA MET A 80 -13.68 18.01 10.81
C MET A 80 -13.66 16.83 9.83
N ALA A 81 -14.72 16.00 9.83
CA ALA A 81 -14.80 14.87 8.91
C ALA A 81 -14.93 15.31 7.43
N ARG A 82 -15.53 16.48 7.14
CA ARG A 82 -15.55 17.03 5.77
C ARG A 82 -14.16 17.49 5.35
N GLU A 83 -13.47 18.22 6.21
CA GLU A 83 -12.10 18.69 5.93
C GLU A 83 -11.16 17.50 5.66
N GLU A 84 -11.28 16.44 6.45
CA GLU A 84 -10.50 15.21 6.24
C GLU A 84 -10.83 14.55 4.89
N LEU A 85 -12.10 14.48 4.49
CA LEU A 85 -12.46 13.99 3.16
C LEU A 85 -11.92 14.85 2.02
N ASP A 86 -12.02 16.18 2.15
CA ASP A 86 -11.53 17.13 1.17
C ASP A 86 -10.00 17.03 1.00
N GLU A 87 -9.28 16.63 2.05
CA GLU A 87 -7.84 16.37 1.99
C GLU A 87 -7.50 14.98 1.41
N LEU A 88 -8.25 13.94 1.78
CA LEU A 88 -7.89 12.55 1.48
C LEU A 88 -8.39 12.06 0.12
N GLU A 89 -9.62 12.42 -0.29
CA GLU A 89 -10.20 11.94 -1.55
C GLU A 89 -9.33 12.28 -2.78
N PRO A 90 -8.74 13.50 -2.90
CA PRO A 90 -7.86 13.83 -4.02
C PRO A 90 -6.56 13.01 -4.09
N LYS A 91 -6.12 12.43 -2.97
CA LYS A 91 -4.88 11.63 -2.89
C LYS A 91 -5.06 10.21 -3.42
N VAL A 92 -6.29 9.71 -3.47
CA VAL A 92 -6.61 8.32 -3.87
C VAL A 92 -6.16 8.03 -5.31
N ALA A 93 -6.61 8.83 -6.28
CA ALA A 93 -6.34 8.55 -7.69
C ALA A 93 -4.85 8.65 -8.08
N PRO A 94 -4.07 9.66 -7.64
CA PRO A 94 -2.63 9.69 -7.85
C PRO A 94 -1.90 8.48 -7.25
N LEU A 95 -2.29 8.09 -6.02
CA LEU A 95 -1.66 6.96 -5.35
C LEU A 95 -1.96 5.62 -6.04
N GLU A 96 -3.18 5.44 -6.54
CA GLU A 96 -3.50 4.27 -7.38
C GLU A 96 -2.64 4.20 -8.63
N GLU A 97 -2.39 5.34 -9.28
CA GLU A 97 -1.56 5.41 -10.49
C GLU A 97 -0.10 5.12 -10.17
N GLU A 98 0.44 5.68 -9.09
CA GLU A 98 1.79 5.34 -8.59
C GLU A 98 1.94 3.83 -8.37
N ILE A 99 0.97 3.20 -7.70
CA ILE A 99 0.97 1.76 -7.47
C ILE A 99 0.92 1.00 -8.79
N LYS A 100 0.06 1.40 -9.73
CA LYS A 100 -0.04 0.75 -11.06
C LYS A 100 1.29 0.81 -11.81
N ILE A 101 1.99 1.94 -11.76
CA ILE A 101 3.30 2.11 -12.39
C ILE A 101 4.33 1.17 -11.75
N LEU A 102 4.35 1.07 -10.41
CA LEU A 102 5.28 0.18 -9.70
C LEU A 102 5.00 -1.32 -9.98
N LEU A 103 3.78 -1.67 -10.37
CA LEU A 103 3.40 -3.03 -10.77
C LEU A 103 3.86 -3.42 -12.17
N ILE A 104 4.37 -2.47 -12.98
CA ILE A 104 4.91 -2.75 -14.31
C ILE A 104 6.32 -3.33 -14.14
N PRO A 105 6.58 -4.57 -14.60
CA PRO A 105 7.92 -5.14 -14.56
C PRO A 105 8.89 -4.25 -15.36
N ALA A 106 10.00 -3.86 -14.74
CA ALA A 106 11.11 -3.17 -15.39
C ALA A 106 11.92 -4.10 -16.31
#